data_AF-A0A6G8BZM6-F1
#
_entry.id   AF-A0A6G8BZM6-F1
#
_cell.length_a   1.000
_cell.length_b   1.000
_cell.length_c   1.000
_cell.angle_alpha   90.00
_cell.angle_beta   90.00
_cell.angle_gamma   90.00
#
_symmetry.space_group_name_H-M   'P 1'
#
loop_
_entity.id
_entity.type
_entity.pdbx_description
1 polymer ?
#
loop_
_entity_poly.entity_id
_entity_poly.type
_entity_poly.pdbx_seq_one_letter_code
_entity_poly.pdbx_strand_id
1 'polypeptide(L)'
;MSLATLAEIGIKALRLQEAIDKKRAARHALDAAYSTYKKRRHGGSGVRYDRVSDEYSLMLMATDREHSMLCTAKYELGLAQRSLERACKRAQKELKAGASAEAAVRRIMEKAA
;
A
#
# COMPACT_ATOMS: atom_id res chain seq x y z
N MET A 1 3.96 1.13 27.14
CA MET A 1 3.33 1.54 25.87
C MET A 1 1.84 1.66 26.09
N SER A 2 1.25 2.74 25.61
CA SER A 2 -0.16 3.05 25.77
C SER A 2 -1.03 2.27 24.78
N LEU A 3 -2.28 2.04 25.19
CA LEU A 3 -3.31 1.45 24.34
C LEU A 3 -3.57 2.30 23.09
N ALA A 4 -3.50 3.64 23.22
CA ALA A 4 -3.67 4.57 22.11
C ALA A 4 -2.60 4.38 21.02
N THR A 5 -1.34 4.23 21.41
CA THR A 5 -0.24 3.97 20.46
C THR A 5 -0.38 2.62 19.77
N LEU A 6 -0.83 1.58 20.49
CA LEU A 6 -1.11 0.28 19.90
C LEU A 6 -2.25 0.34 18.87
N ALA A 7 -3.34 1.04 19.20
CA ALA A 7 -4.46 1.26 18.29
C ALA A 7 -4.04 2.05 17.04
N GLU A 8 -3.18 3.08 17.19
CA GLU A 8 -2.66 3.85 16.05
C GLU A 8 -1.87 2.96 15.08
N ILE A 9 -1.02 2.07 15.61
CA ILE A 9 -0.27 1.10 14.79
C ILE A 9 -1.25 0.15 14.08
N GLY A 10 -2.24 -0.39 14.79
CA GLY A 10 -3.23 -1.29 14.22
C GLY A 10 -3.98 -0.68 13.04
N ILE A 11 -4.50 0.55 13.19
CA ILE A 11 -5.20 1.28 12.12
C ILE A 11 -4.27 1.50 10.92
N LYS A 12 -3.01 1.88 11.16
CA LYS A 12 -2.05 2.11 10.08
C LYS A 12 -1.61 0.83 9.37
N ALA A 13 -1.56 -0.29 10.09
CA ALA A 13 -1.28 -1.60 9.51
C ALA A 13 -2.44 -2.06 8.61
N LEU A 14 -3.69 -1.85 9.03
CA LEU A 14 -4.86 -2.11 8.20
C LEU A 14 -4.83 -1.27 6.91
N ARG A 15 -4.54 0.03 7.01
CA ARG A 15 -4.39 0.90 5.83
C ARG A 15 -3.26 0.47 4.90
N LEU A 16 -2.16 -0.06 5.45
CA LEU A 16 -1.07 -0.62 4.65
C LEU A 16 -1.55 -1.86 3.88
N GLN A 17 -2.30 -2.74 4.55
CA GLN A 17 -2.87 -3.93 3.92
C GLN A 17 -3.84 -3.55 2.78
N GLU A 18 -4.74 -2.61 3.03
CA GLU A 18 -5.65 -2.06 2.01
C GLU A 18 -4.88 -1.49 0.80
N ALA A 19 -3.79 -0.76 1.03
CA ALA A 19 -2.97 -0.20 -0.05
C ALA A 19 -2.22 -1.28 -0.85
N ILE A 20 -1.76 -2.36 -0.19
CA ILE A 20 -1.16 -3.52 -0.86
C ILE A 20 -2.19 -4.18 -1.78
N ASP A 21 -3.40 -4.42 -1.26
CA ASP A 21 -4.45 -5.10 -2.01
C ASP A 21 -4.96 -4.23 -3.17
N LYS A 22 -5.08 -2.91 -2.96
CA LYS A 22 -5.38 -1.94 -4.03
C LYS A 22 -4.31 -1.96 -5.14
N LYS A 23 -3.02 -2.01 -4.79
CA LYS A 23 -1.93 -2.11 -5.77
C LYS A 23 -1.96 -3.45 -6.52
N ARG A 24 -2.26 -4.56 -5.85
CA ARG A 24 -2.45 -5.87 -6.50
C ARG A 24 -3.62 -5.83 -7.48
N ALA A 25 -4.77 -5.32 -7.05
CA ALA A 25 -5.96 -5.19 -7.90
C ALA A 25 -5.68 -4.31 -9.13
N ALA A 26 -5.06 -3.14 -8.95
CA ALA A 26 -4.70 -2.26 -10.06
C ALA A 26 -3.72 -2.92 -11.05
N ARG A 27 -2.78 -3.73 -10.55
CA ARG A 27 -1.88 -4.49 -11.42
C ARG A 27 -2.64 -5.54 -12.23
N HIS A 28 -3.52 -6.30 -11.60
CA HIS A 28 -4.35 -7.29 -12.29
C HIS A 28 -5.27 -6.65 -13.32
N ALA A 29 -5.84 -5.48 -13.04
CA ALA A 29 -6.67 -4.73 -13.99
C ALA A 29 -5.85 -4.30 -15.23
N LEU A 30 -4.64 -3.78 -15.03
CA LEU A 30 -3.73 -3.44 -16.12
C LEU A 30 -3.33 -4.66 -16.96
N ASP A 31 -2.95 -5.77 -16.31
CA ASP A 31 -2.61 -7.02 -16.99
C ASP A 31 -3.82 -7.59 -17.77
N ALA A 32 -5.04 -7.45 -17.22
CA ALA A 32 -6.28 -7.83 -17.88
C ALA A 32 -6.56 -6.97 -19.13
N ALA A 33 -6.35 -5.65 -19.06
CA ALA A 33 -6.48 -4.74 -20.19
C ALA A 33 -5.51 -5.12 -21.33
N TYR A 34 -4.23 -5.39 -21.01
CA TYR A 34 -3.26 -5.88 -22.00
C TYR A 34 -3.61 -7.27 -22.56
N SER A 35 -4.12 -8.18 -21.72
CA SER A 35 -4.48 -9.53 -22.17
C SER A 35 -5.70 -9.52 -23.10
N THR A 36 -6.66 -8.63 -22.85
CA THR A 36 -7.85 -8.43 -23.70
C THR A 36 -7.42 -7.97 -25.10
N TYR A 37 -6.46 -7.04 -25.15
CA TYR A 37 -5.82 -6.64 -26.40
C TYR A 37 -5.12 -7.81 -27.10
N LYS A 38 -4.30 -8.60 -26.37
CA LYS A 38 -3.56 -9.73 -26.95
C LYS A 38 -4.47 -10.84 -27.49
N LYS A 39 -5.56 -11.18 -26.77
CA LYS A 39 -6.52 -12.21 -27.20
C LYS A 39 -7.27 -11.80 -28.48
N ARG A 40 -7.70 -10.54 -28.59
CA ARG A 40 -8.33 -10.02 -29.83
C ARG A 40 -7.37 -10.05 -31.01
N ARG A 41 -6.08 -9.79 -30.79
CA ARG A 41 -5.03 -9.82 -31.82
C ARG A 41 -4.71 -11.22 -32.37
N HIS A 42 -4.92 -12.29 -31.58
CA HIS A 42 -4.53 -13.66 -31.95
C HIS A 42 -5.71 -14.63 -32.16
N GLY A 43 -6.95 -14.15 -32.02
CA GLY A 43 -8.14 -15.00 -31.88
C GLY A 43 -9.03 -15.22 -33.12
N GLY A 44 -8.65 -14.79 -34.33
CA GLY A 44 -9.49 -15.15 -35.50
C GLY A 44 -9.14 -14.53 -36.85
N SER A 45 -8.36 -13.47 -36.91
CA SER A 45 -7.75 -12.96 -38.13
C SER A 45 -6.62 -12.05 -37.68
N GLY A 46 -5.49 -12.01 -38.38
CA GLY A 46 -4.31 -11.23 -38.02
C GLY A 46 -4.53 -9.71 -38.13
N VAL A 47 -5.57 -9.17 -37.52
CA VAL A 47 -5.92 -7.76 -37.56
C VAL A 47 -4.91 -7.01 -36.70
N ARG A 48 -3.91 -6.43 -37.38
CA ARG A 48 -3.28 -5.21 -36.87
C ARG A 48 -4.41 -4.21 -36.69
N TYR A 49 -4.68 -3.81 -35.46
CA TYR A 49 -5.47 -2.60 -35.24
C TYR A 49 -4.79 -1.47 -36.02
N ASP A 50 -5.54 -0.89 -36.95
CA ASP A 50 -5.09 0.35 -37.56
C ASP A 50 -4.93 1.36 -36.43
N ARG A 51 -3.80 2.08 -36.42
CA ARG A 51 -3.50 3.05 -35.35
C ARG A 51 -4.51 4.20 -35.33
N VAL A 52 -5.28 4.37 -36.40
CA VAL A 52 -6.39 5.33 -36.50
C VAL A 52 -7.76 4.72 -36.19
N SER A 53 -7.84 3.43 -35.83
CA SER A 53 -9.11 2.80 -35.45
C SER A 53 -9.59 3.27 -34.07
N ASP A 54 -10.90 3.45 -33.93
CA ASP A 54 -11.53 3.77 -32.65
C ASP A 54 -11.25 2.71 -31.59
N GLU A 55 -11.13 1.45 -32.01
CA GLU A 55 -10.82 0.31 -31.15
C GLU A 55 -9.40 0.39 -30.56
N TYR A 56 -8.42 0.90 -31.34
CA TYR A 56 -7.07 1.17 -30.85
C TYR A 56 -7.06 2.34 -29.86
N SER A 57 -7.81 3.39 -30.15
CA SER A 57 -7.94 4.56 -29.27
C SER A 57 -8.59 4.20 -27.93
N LEU A 58 -9.69 3.43 -27.97
CA LEU A 58 -10.35 2.91 -26.76
C LEU A 58 -9.44 2.01 -25.93
N MET A 59 -8.62 1.19 -26.59
CA MET A 59 -7.62 0.35 -25.92
C MET A 59 -6.54 1.21 -25.23
N LEU A 60 -5.98 2.20 -25.93
CA LEU A 60 -4.98 3.10 -25.35
C LEU A 60 -5.54 3.81 -24.12
N MET A 61 -6.75 4.36 -24.23
CA MET A 61 -7.43 5.01 -23.09
C MET A 61 -7.64 4.07 -21.92
N ALA A 62 -8.06 2.82 -22.16
CA ALA A 62 -8.21 1.83 -21.10
C ALA A 62 -6.87 1.50 -20.44
N THR A 63 -5.81 1.27 -21.22
CA THR A 63 -4.48 0.96 -20.67
C THR A 63 -3.87 2.15 -19.92
N ASP A 64 -4.06 3.38 -20.40
CA ASP A 64 -3.56 4.59 -19.72
C ASP A 64 -4.29 4.83 -18.40
N ARG A 65 -5.61 4.63 -18.39
CA ARG A 65 -6.41 4.70 -17.16
C ARG A 65 -5.91 3.71 -16.12
N GLU A 66 -5.78 2.44 -16.49
CA GLU A 66 -5.33 1.40 -15.56
C GLU A 66 -3.87 1.61 -15.11
N HIS A 67 -3.02 2.12 -16.01
CA HIS A 67 -1.64 2.48 -15.66
C HIS A 67 -1.60 3.64 -14.65
N SER A 68 -2.42 4.68 -14.85
CA SER A 68 -2.57 5.79 -13.91
C SER A 68 -3.07 5.33 -12.54
N MET A 69 -4.03 4.41 -12.51
CA MET A 69 -4.52 3.78 -11.28
C MET A 69 -3.42 3.01 -10.56
N LEU A 70 -2.58 2.24 -11.28
CA LEU A 70 -1.44 1.55 -10.69
C LEU A 70 -0.41 2.53 -10.11
N CYS A 71 -0.13 3.64 -10.80
CA CYS A 71 0.79 4.67 -10.30
C CYS A 71 0.27 5.31 -9.00
N THR A 72 -1.02 5.64 -8.97
CA THR A 72 -1.68 6.16 -7.76
C THR A 72 -1.61 5.15 -6.61
N ALA A 73 -1.92 3.88 -6.86
CA ALA A 73 -1.86 2.83 -5.85
C ALA A 73 -0.42 2.61 -5.31
N LYS A 74 0.62 2.72 -6.16
CA LYS A 74 2.02 2.69 -5.71
C LYS A 74 2.37 3.86 -4.80
N TYR A 75 1.88 5.07 -5.14
CA TYR A 75 2.10 6.25 -4.33
C TYR A 75 1.44 6.13 -2.95
N GLU A 76 0.17 5.70 -2.90
CA GLU A 76 -0.57 5.46 -1.67
C GLU A 76 0.09 4.38 -0.80
N LEU A 77 0.58 3.29 -1.40
CA LEU A 77 1.35 2.27 -0.69
C LEU A 77 2.58 2.87 -0.02
N GLY A 78 3.34 3.70 -0.74
CA GLY A 78 4.50 4.40 -0.17
C GLY A 78 4.14 5.34 0.99
N LEU A 79 3.00 6.02 0.92
CA LEU A 79 2.50 6.85 2.02
C LEU A 79 2.10 6.02 3.24
N ALA A 80 1.39 4.91 3.04
CA ALA A 80 0.97 4.01 4.11
C ALA A 80 2.18 3.39 4.83
N GLN A 81 3.19 2.95 4.07
CA GLN A 81 4.45 2.43 4.62
C GLN A 81 5.16 3.46 5.50
N ARG A 82 5.38 4.68 4.99
CA ARG A 82 6.02 5.76 5.77
C ARG A 82 5.21 6.14 7.02
N SER A 83 3.89 6.12 6.93
CA SER A 83 3.01 6.45 8.04
C SER A 83 3.08 5.41 9.17
N LEU A 84 3.07 4.12 8.81
CA LEU A 84 3.23 3.02 9.76
C LEU A 84 4.63 3.02 10.38
N GLU A 85 5.67 3.20 9.58
CA GLU A 85 7.05 3.25 10.06
C GLU A 85 7.24 4.36 11.11
N ARG A 86 6.68 5.54 10.87
CA ARG A 86 6.70 6.65 11.84
C ARG A 86 5.95 6.30 13.13
N ALA A 87 4.81 5.61 13.04
CA ALA A 87 4.08 5.17 14.23
C ALA A 87 4.89 4.15 15.04
N CYS A 88 5.48 3.15 14.39
CA CYS A 88 6.35 2.16 15.04
C CYS A 88 7.56 2.82 15.70
N LYS A 89 8.20 3.79 15.04
CA LYS A 89 9.32 4.56 15.63
C LYS A 89 8.90 5.32 16.88
N ARG A 90 7.69 5.91 16.92
CA ARG A 90 7.17 6.57 18.13
C ARG A 90 6.87 5.57 19.24
N ALA A 91 6.23 4.45 18.91
CA ALA A 91 5.96 3.38 19.88
C ALA A 91 7.23 2.80 20.49
N GLN A 92 8.29 2.64 19.70
CA GLN A 92 9.59 2.20 20.20
C GLN A 92 10.19 3.19 21.21
N LYS A 93 10.06 4.50 20.97
CA LYS A 93 10.50 5.52 21.93
C LYS A 93 9.69 5.46 23.23
N GLU A 94 8.38 5.30 23.12
CA GLU A 94 7.48 5.18 24.27
C GLU A 94 7.77 3.93 25.11
N LEU A 95 8.04 2.79 24.46
CA LEU A 95 8.46 1.56 25.14
C LEU A 95 9.76 1.76 25.93
N LYS A 96 10.77 2.39 25.31
CA LYS A 96 12.05 2.68 25.98
C LYS A 96 11.86 3.64 27.17
N ALA A 97 11.05 4.67 27.01
CA ALA A 97 10.75 5.61 28.09
C ALA A 97 10.01 4.92 29.25
N GLY A 98 9.01 4.08 28.95
CA GLY A 98 8.29 3.29 29.94
C GLY A 98 9.19 2.35 30.73
N ALA A 99 10.05 1.59 30.05
CA ALA A 99 11.01 0.70 30.70
C ALA A 99 12.00 1.46 31.61
N SER A 100 12.45 2.65 31.18
CA SER A 100 13.30 3.51 32.00
C SER A 100 12.58 4.03 33.26
N ALA A 101 11.31 4.40 33.13
CA ALA A 101 10.51 4.87 34.26
C ALA A 101 10.26 3.73 35.28
N GLU A 102 9.94 2.54 34.79
CA GLU A 102 9.72 1.35 35.63
C GLU A 102 10.99 0.96 36.41
N ALA A 103 12.16 1.00 35.76
CA ALA A 103 13.45 0.79 36.42
C ALA A 103 13.74 1.84 37.50
N ALA A 104 13.37 3.10 37.29
CA ALA A 104 13.53 4.16 38.28
C ALA A 104 12.63 3.95 39.49
N VAL A 105 11.35 3.60 39.28
CA VAL A 105 10.40 3.28 40.36
C VAL A 105 10.88 2.08 41.18
N ARG A 106 11.38 1.03 40.52
CA ARG A 106 11.93 -0.15 41.20
C ARG A 106 13.08 0.20 42.15
N ARG A 107 14.02 1.05 41.71
CA ARG A 107 15.13 1.53 42.56
C ARG A 107 14.67 2.36 43.76
N ILE A 108 13.58 3.11 43.61
CA ILE A 108 13.00 3.89 44.73
C ILE A 108 12.37 2.94 45.73
N MET A 109 11.58 1.96 45.26
CA MET A 109 10.96 0.94 46.10
C MET A 109 11.99 0.10 46.86
N GLU A 110 13.08 -0.32 46.19
CA GLU A 110 14.19 -1.07 46.81
C GLU A 110 14.97 -0.27 47.87
N LYS A 111 14.94 1.07 47.82
CA LYS A 111 15.57 1.94 48.84
C LYS A 111 14.63 2.29 50.00
N ALA A 112 13.33 2.14 49.79
CA ALA A 112 12.30 2.45 50.78
C ALA A 112 11.89 1.22 51.62
N ALA A 113 12.36 0.02 51.24
CA ALA A 113 12.26 -1.24 51.96
C ALA A 113 13.55 -1.53 52.75
#